data_AF-A0A831PQR7-F1
#
_entry.id   AF-A0A831PQR7-F1
#
_cell.length_a   1.000
_cell.length_b   1.000
_cell.length_c   1.000
_cell.angle_alpha   90.00
_cell.angle_beta   90.00
_cell.angle_gamma   90.00
#
_symmetry.space_group_name_H-M   'P 1'
#
loop_
_entity.id
_entity.type
_entity.pdbx_description
1 polymer ?
#
loop_
_entity_poly.entity_id
_entity_poly.type
_entity_poly.pdbx_seq_one_letter_code
_entity_poly.pdbx_strand_id
1 'polypeptide(L)'
;FDKTFPTLDCAACVLTPKMSAVQANENVTLWTYSEVVKVDGYVGNYTVTVKRKPRYIIEDLCTGCLECVEACVYKAPKFADEFNLGLGKRKPVYLPFPQAIPLVAVIDPETCIELKTGKCKKTCVEACGDRQAIDLQQKEEFKEIQVGTIIVATGFRTFDPRRIPYYGYGAYPNVYTALEVERLINAAGPTNGEVLLRNGKKPKTIGIIHCVGSRDENTNRWCSRVCCLYSLNLAHLLQERTDAEVYNFYIDIRTPGKLMEEFYHRIAEEGIHLIRGKVADVYPDPSDGAGGKLIIQAEDTLMNRIRRVPVDMVVLSVGLEPHADAQEVRRIFNMSCGTEGFFLERHPKLAPVNTFTDGIFIAGCCQGPKDIPDSVAQAGAAAAEAMLLIDKGFIEQEPNTAFVMEEACSGCKSCLPLCPYKAITFLEDKQKASINEALCKGCGTCVASCPSGSIVQNLFEDQEIFSEIEGVLAVA
;
A
#
# COMPACT_ATOMS: atom_id res chain seq x y z
N PHE A 1 -0.78 -4.68 -14.32
CA PHE A 1 -2.10 -5.31 -14.41
C PHE A 1 -2.52 -5.21 -15.85
N ASP A 2 -2.98 -6.31 -16.43
CA ASP A 2 -3.41 -6.34 -17.83
C ASP A 2 -4.84 -5.82 -17.98
N LYS A 3 -5.82 -6.56 -17.44
CA LYS A 3 -7.24 -6.21 -17.47
C LYS A 3 -7.86 -6.21 -16.06
N THR A 4 -8.97 -5.50 -15.88
CA THR A 4 -9.69 -5.39 -14.61
C THR A 4 -11.06 -6.06 -14.69
N PHE A 5 -11.40 -6.89 -13.70
CA PHE A 5 -12.74 -7.45 -13.56
C PHE A 5 -13.77 -6.39 -13.12
N PRO A 6 -15.08 -6.59 -13.36
CA PRO A 6 -15.67 -7.66 -14.18
C PRO A 6 -15.70 -7.33 -15.68
N THR A 7 -15.38 -6.09 -16.07
CA THR A 7 -15.54 -5.59 -17.44
C THR A 7 -14.50 -6.13 -18.41
N LEU A 8 -13.35 -6.61 -17.91
CA LEU A 8 -12.18 -6.97 -18.70
C LEU A 8 -11.56 -5.77 -19.44
N ASP A 9 -11.81 -4.55 -18.96
CA ASP A 9 -11.15 -3.37 -19.50
C ASP A 9 -9.65 -3.41 -19.24
N CYS A 10 -8.86 -2.90 -20.17
CA CYS A 10 -7.43 -2.71 -19.95
C CYS A 10 -7.20 -1.78 -18.75
N ALA A 11 -6.42 -2.23 -17.76
CA ALA A 11 -6.18 -1.48 -16.53
C ALA A 11 -5.53 -0.11 -16.83
N ALA A 12 -4.62 -0.06 -17.80
CA ALA A 12 -3.97 1.17 -18.24
C ALA A 12 -4.94 2.12 -18.93
N CYS A 13 -5.93 1.62 -19.69
CA CYS A 13 -6.93 2.46 -20.34
C CYS A 13 -7.80 3.23 -19.35
N VAL A 14 -8.00 2.69 -18.14
CA VAL A 14 -8.76 3.37 -17.08
C VAL A 14 -7.85 4.25 -16.20
N LEU A 15 -6.67 3.74 -15.84
CA LEU A 15 -5.79 4.40 -14.87
C LEU A 15 -4.91 5.51 -15.49
N THR A 16 -4.33 5.28 -16.66
CA THR A 16 -3.40 6.25 -17.28
C THR A 16 -4.04 7.62 -17.52
N PRO A 17 -5.29 7.74 -18.02
CA PRO A 17 -5.94 9.04 -18.15
C PRO A 17 -6.09 9.77 -16.81
N LYS A 18 -6.34 9.04 -15.71
CA LYS A 18 -6.42 9.63 -14.36
C LYS A 18 -5.06 10.10 -13.87
N MET A 19 -4.00 9.33 -14.11
CA MET A 19 -2.63 9.74 -13.81
C MET A 19 -2.23 11.00 -14.57
N SER A 20 -2.54 11.09 -15.87
CA SER A 20 -2.29 12.29 -16.69
C SER A 20 -3.10 13.49 -16.20
N ALA A 21 -4.38 13.28 -15.84
CA ALA A 21 -5.22 14.34 -15.31
C ALA A 21 -4.70 14.89 -13.98
N VAL A 22 -4.14 14.04 -13.11
CA VAL A 22 -3.51 14.49 -11.85
C VAL A 22 -2.26 15.31 -12.14
N GLN A 23 -1.40 14.88 -13.07
CA GLN A 23 -0.20 15.64 -13.43
C GLN A 23 -0.52 17.01 -14.04
N ALA A 24 -1.58 17.11 -14.84
CA ALA A 24 -1.97 18.33 -15.55
C ALA A 24 -2.83 19.29 -14.71
N ASN A 25 -3.22 18.92 -13.49
CA ASN A 25 -4.13 19.72 -12.67
C ASN A 25 -3.36 20.82 -11.91
N GLU A 26 -3.69 22.08 -12.21
CA GLU A 26 -3.06 23.26 -11.59
C GLU A 26 -3.27 23.34 -10.06
N ASN A 27 -4.31 22.69 -9.53
CA ASN A 27 -4.60 22.63 -8.10
C ASN A 27 -3.95 21.42 -7.40
N VAL A 28 -3.18 20.61 -8.13
CA VAL A 28 -2.51 19.42 -7.59
C VAL A 28 -1.01 19.49 -7.84
N THR A 29 -0.25 19.69 -6.78
CA THR A 29 1.20 19.55 -6.81
C THR A 29 1.57 18.08 -6.69
N LEU A 30 1.99 17.45 -7.80
CA LEU A 30 2.36 16.04 -7.83
C LEU A 30 3.84 15.84 -7.44
N TRP A 31 4.09 15.34 -6.24
CA TRP A 31 5.42 14.94 -5.78
C TRP A 31 5.63 13.44 -5.89
N THR A 32 6.24 13.01 -6.98
CA THR A 32 6.64 11.62 -7.17
C THR A 32 8.03 11.37 -6.59
N TYR A 33 8.36 10.09 -6.32
CA TYR A 33 9.64 9.69 -5.73
C TYR A 33 9.99 10.48 -4.45
N SER A 34 8.96 10.70 -3.63
CA SER A 34 9.00 11.53 -2.43
C SER A 34 8.22 10.83 -1.33
N GLU A 35 8.61 11.02 -0.07
CA GLU A 35 8.01 10.38 1.10
C GLU A 35 7.74 11.39 2.19
N VAL A 36 6.59 11.30 2.85
CA VAL A 36 6.33 12.07 4.07
C VAL A 36 7.15 11.43 5.20
N VAL A 37 7.98 12.23 5.86
CA VAL A 37 8.85 11.75 6.95
C VAL A 37 8.43 12.28 8.33
N LYS A 38 7.58 13.31 8.36
CA LYS A 38 7.13 13.93 9.59
C LYS A 38 5.80 14.67 9.38
N VAL A 39 4.91 14.57 10.35
CA VAL A 39 3.69 15.38 10.44
C VAL A 39 3.62 15.95 11.86
N ASP A 40 3.63 17.27 11.97
CA ASP A 40 3.37 17.98 13.21
C ASP A 40 2.09 18.81 13.07
N GLY A 41 1.52 19.24 14.19
CA GLY A 41 0.33 20.08 14.23
C GLY A 41 -0.96 19.29 14.42
N TYR A 42 -2.06 19.89 13.97
CA TYR A 42 -3.43 19.42 14.22
C TYR A 42 -4.32 19.79 13.04
N VAL A 43 -5.53 19.23 13.01
CA VAL A 43 -6.54 19.54 11.99
C VAL A 43 -6.64 21.04 11.69
N GLY A 44 -6.59 21.38 10.41
CA GLY A 44 -6.54 22.77 9.91
C GLY A 44 -5.13 23.37 9.83
N ASN A 45 -4.16 22.87 10.58
CA ASN A 45 -2.83 23.47 10.76
C ASN A 45 -1.72 22.40 10.85
N TYR A 46 -1.67 21.48 9.88
CA TYR A 46 -0.59 20.48 9.81
C TYR A 46 0.62 21.03 9.08
N THR A 47 1.80 20.84 9.66
CA THR A 47 3.08 20.98 8.98
C THR A 47 3.60 19.61 8.60
N VAL A 48 3.69 19.34 7.31
CA VAL A 48 4.16 18.06 6.77
C VAL A 48 5.55 18.25 6.18
N THR A 49 6.52 17.48 6.64
CA THR A 49 7.86 17.42 6.05
C THR A 49 7.92 16.29 5.03
N VAL A 50 8.19 16.62 3.78
CA VAL A 50 8.36 15.68 2.69
C VAL A 50 9.83 15.60 2.29
N LYS A 51 10.34 14.37 2.29
CA LYS A 51 11.67 14.03 1.77
C LYS A 51 11.54 13.69 0.28
N ARG A 52 12.12 14.52 -0.59
CA ARG A 52 12.29 14.23 -2.01
C ARG A 52 13.57 13.44 -2.22
N LYS A 53 13.45 12.23 -2.76
CA LYS A 53 14.62 11.38 -3.05
C LYS A 53 15.31 11.87 -4.32
N PRO A 54 16.66 11.82 -4.40
CA PRO A 54 17.37 12.20 -5.61
C PRO A 54 17.08 11.16 -6.71
N ARG A 55 16.45 11.61 -7.80
CA ARG A 55 16.31 10.80 -9.02
C ARG A 55 17.62 10.69 -9.79
N TYR A 56 18.55 11.60 -9.49
CA TYR A 56 19.72 11.96 -10.27
C TYR A 56 19.38 12.41 -11.71
N ILE A 57 18.15 12.90 -11.86
CA ILE A 57 17.56 13.41 -13.09
C ILE A 57 16.78 14.68 -12.72
N ILE A 58 17.06 15.78 -13.42
CA ILE A 58 16.32 17.04 -13.33
C ILE A 58 15.01 16.84 -14.08
N GLU A 59 13.91 16.83 -13.33
CA GLU A 59 12.57 16.45 -13.83
C GLU A 59 12.13 17.35 -15.00
N ASP A 60 12.33 18.67 -14.89
CA ASP A 60 11.90 19.66 -15.89
C ASP A 60 12.65 19.59 -17.23
N LEU A 61 13.85 19.01 -17.24
CA LEU A 61 14.69 18.88 -18.43
C LEU A 61 14.58 17.50 -19.08
N CYS A 62 14.01 16.52 -18.37
CA CYS A 62 13.92 15.15 -18.85
C CYS A 62 12.71 14.97 -19.77
N THR A 63 12.95 14.52 -21.00
CA THR A 63 11.88 14.24 -21.96
C THR A 63 11.44 12.78 -22.00
N GLY A 64 12.08 11.90 -21.22
CA GLY A 64 11.76 10.48 -21.19
C GLY A 64 12.16 9.70 -22.45
N CYS A 65 13.12 10.17 -23.26
CA CYS A 65 13.49 9.54 -24.54
C CYS A 65 14.23 8.19 -24.44
N LEU A 66 14.67 7.79 -23.25
CA LEU A 66 15.38 6.53 -22.95
C LEU A 66 16.75 6.32 -23.61
N GLU A 67 17.29 7.30 -24.35
CA GLU A 67 18.65 7.26 -24.92
C GLU A 67 19.72 6.96 -23.84
N CYS A 68 19.54 7.48 -22.62
CA CYS A 68 20.42 7.23 -21.49
C CYS A 68 20.40 5.75 -21.03
N VAL A 69 19.28 5.06 -21.19
CA VAL A 69 19.13 3.62 -20.89
C VAL A 69 19.90 2.79 -21.90
N GLU A 70 19.77 3.11 -23.18
CA GLU A 70 20.51 2.44 -24.25
C GLU A 70 22.02 2.64 -24.09
N ALA A 71 22.44 3.89 -23.87
CA ALA A 71 23.85 4.29 -23.73
C ALA A 71 24.52 3.79 -22.45
N CYS A 72 23.77 3.35 -21.43
CA CYS A 72 24.34 2.84 -20.19
C CYS A 72 25.38 1.72 -20.48
N VAL A 73 26.54 1.80 -19.81
CA VAL A 73 27.70 0.89 -20.00
C VAL A 73 27.37 -0.60 -19.86
N TYR A 74 26.27 -0.94 -19.19
CA TYR A 74 25.73 -2.30 -19.18
C TYR A 74 25.12 -2.64 -20.55
N LYS A 75 25.79 -3.53 -21.30
CA LYS A 75 25.34 -4.02 -22.62
C LYS A 75 23.93 -4.64 -22.60
N ALA A 76 23.55 -5.26 -21.49
CA ALA A 76 22.23 -5.85 -21.28
C ALA A 76 21.74 -5.51 -19.87
N PRO A 77 20.41 -5.50 -19.63
CA PRO A 77 19.85 -5.39 -18.30
C PRO A 77 20.40 -6.46 -17.34
N LYS A 78 20.75 -6.08 -16.11
CA LYS A 78 21.42 -6.97 -15.14
C LYS A 78 20.74 -7.08 -13.79
N PHE A 79 19.99 -6.07 -13.39
CA PHE A 79 19.40 -5.96 -12.06
C PHE A 79 17.93 -6.37 -12.10
N ALA A 80 17.39 -6.89 -11.01
CA ALA A 80 15.99 -7.26 -10.95
C ALA A 80 15.10 -6.03 -11.19
N ASP A 81 14.03 -6.20 -11.96
CA ASP A 81 13.02 -5.17 -12.17
C ASP A 81 11.90 -5.36 -11.13
N GLU A 82 11.83 -4.42 -10.17
CA GLU A 82 10.89 -4.46 -9.05
C GLU A 82 9.43 -4.34 -9.51
N PHE A 83 9.15 -3.53 -10.55
CA PHE A 83 7.80 -3.39 -11.10
C PHE A 83 7.31 -4.71 -11.71
N ASN A 84 8.23 -5.46 -12.31
CA ASN A 84 7.99 -6.79 -12.88
C ASN A 84 8.33 -7.94 -11.92
N LEU A 85 8.42 -7.67 -10.60
CA LEU A 85 8.64 -8.66 -9.55
C LEU A 85 9.88 -9.55 -9.76
N GLY A 86 10.93 -9.01 -10.40
CA GLY A 86 12.15 -9.74 -10.71
C GLY A 86 12.04 -10.77 -11.82
N LEU A 87 10.89 -10.87 -12.51
CA LEU A 87 10.74 -11.69 -13.72
C LEU A 87 11.54 -11.13 -14.89
N GLY A 88 11.67 -9.79 -14.94
CA GLY A 88 12.51 -9.07 -15.87
C GLY A 88 13.78 -8.55 -15.22
N LYS A 89 14.68 -8.02 -16.06
CA LYS A 89 15.86 -7.28 -15.61
C LYS A 89 15.82 -5.86 -16.16
N ARG A 90 16.35 -4.91 -15.38
CA ARG A 90 16.57 -3.51 -15.77
C ARG A 90 18.05 -3.12 -15.72
N LYS A 91 18.36 -1.95 -16.28
CA LYS A 91 19.64 -1.27 -16.11
C LYS A 91 19.55 -0.28 -14.93
N PRO A 92 20.69 0.27 -14.43
CA PRO A 92 20.69 1.23 -13.33
C PRO A 92 19.94 2.53 -13.63
N VAL A 93 20.00 3.02 -14.88
CA VAL A 93 19.13 4.09 -15.36
C VAL A 93 17.97 3.45 -16.11
N TYR A 94 16.75 3.79 -15.72
CA TYR A 94 15.53 3.14 -16.21
C TYR A 94 14.30 4.04 -16.04
N LEU A 95 13.21 3.64 -16.66
CA LEU A 95 11.87 4.18 -16.41
C LEU A 95 11.12 3.19 -15.49
N PRO A 96 10.45 3.63 -14.42
CA PRO A 96 9.81 2.72 -13.47
C PRO A 96 8.81 1.75 -14.09
N PHE A 97 8.05 2.22 -15.09
CA PHE A 97 7.21 1.39 -15.96
C PHE A 97 6.87 2.17 -17.24
N PRO A 98 6.44 1.51 -18.34
CA PRO A 98 6.34 2.14 -19.66
C PRO A 98 5.39 3.35 -19.75
N GLN A 99 4.30 3.37 -18.97
CA GLN A 99 3.35 4.49 -18.90
C GLN A 99 3.54 5.35 -17.64
N ALA A 100 4.77 5.43 -17.13
CA ALA A 100 5.08 6.21 -15.93
C ALA A 100 4.71 7.68 -16.09
N ILE A 101 4.09 8.24 -15.06
CA ILE A 101 3.72 9.65 -14.98
C ILE A 101 4.29 10.23 -13.68
N PRO A 102 5.16 11.26 -13.73
CA PRO A 102 5.71 11.87 -14.95
C PRO A 102 6.62 10.90 -15.72
N LEU A 103 6.76 11.12 -17.04
CA LEU A 103 7.60 10.30 -17.92
C LEU A 103 9.09 10.66 -17.74
N VAL A 104 9.61 10.42 -16.54
CA VAL A 104 10.96 10.82 -16.12
C VAL A 104 11.74 9.58 -15.70
N ALA A 105 12.95 9.45 -16.24
CA ALA A 105 13.87 8.39 -15.87
C ALA A 105 14.34 8.54 -14.41
N VAL A 106 14.87 7.45 -13.86
CA VAL A 106 15.50 7.43 -12.54
C VAL A 106 16.81 6.65 -12.62
N ILE A 107 17.81 7.09 -11.87
CA ILE A 107 19.06 6.35 -11.69
C ILE A 107 19.05 5.74 -10.29
N ASP A 108 19.20 4.43 -10.24
CA ASP A 108 19.28 3.70 -8.98
C ASP A 108 20.70 3.78 -8.40
N PRO A 109 20.88 4.41 -7.21
CA PRO A 109 22.19 4.59 -6.59
C PRO A 109 22.81 3.26 -6.16
N GLU A 110 22.01 2.23 -5.87
CA GLU A 110 22.50 0.93 -5.38
C GLU A 110 23.09 0.05 -6.49
N THR A 111 22.78 0.38 -7.75
CA THR A 111 23.23 -0.39 -8.92
C THR A 111 24.09 0.41 -9.90
N CYS A 112 24.05 1.75 -9.84
CA CYS A 112 24.86 2.62 -10.69
C CYS A 112 26.35 2.60 -10.30
N ILE A 113 27.23 2.25 -11.25
CA ILE A 113 28.69 2.20 -11.02
C ILE A 113 29.24 3.57 -10.59
N GLU A 114 28.73 4.65 -11.17
CA GLU A 114 29.22 6.00 -10.87
C GLU A 114 28.88 6.40 -9.44
N LEU A 115 27.62 6.24 -9.04
CA LEU A 115 27.15 6.63 -7.70
C LEU A 115 27.80 5.77 -6.59
N LYS A 116 28.14 4.51 -6.89
CA LYS A 116 28.82 3.62 -5.93
C LYS A 116 30.33 3.80 -5.84
N THR A 117 30.99 4.04 -6.97
CA THR A 117 32.46 3.90 -7.07
C THR A 117 33.17 5.10 -7.70
N GLY A 118 32.46 5.98 -8.39
CA GLY A 118 33.04 7.11 -9.14
C GLY A 118 33.86 6.71 -10.38
N LYS A 119 33.76 5.45 -10.84
CA LYS A 119 34.60 4.88 -11.90
C LYS A 119 33.82 4.51 -13.17
N CYS A 120 32.69 5.17 -13.44
CA CYS A 120 31.92 4.92 -14.66
C CYS A 120 32.41 5.82 -15.82
N LYS A 121 32.19 5.37 -17.05
CA LYS A 121 32.43 6.19 -18.26
C LYS A 121 31.36 7.28 -18.47
N LYS A 122 30.28 7.28 -17.68
CA LYS A 122 29.18 8.27 -17.73
C LYS A 122 28.57 8.47 -19.13
N THR A 123 28.56 7.41 -19.96
CA THR A 123 27.98 7.43 -21.31
C THR A 123 26.50 7.82 -21.35
N CYS A 124 25.75 7.58 -20.27
CA CYS A 124 24.37 8.05 -20.14
C CYS A 124 24.27 9.58 -20.04
N VAL A 125 25.25 10.25 -19.42
CA VAL A 125 25.32 11.72 -19.32
C VAL A 125 25.63 12.31 -20.68
N GLU A 126 26.60 11.75 -21.39
CA GLU A 126 26.95 12.15 -22.76
C GLU A 126 25.75 11.99 -23.71
N ALA A 127 25.03 10.86 -23.63
CA ALA A 127 23.84 10.60 -24.43
C ALA A 127 22.65 11.52 -24.08
N CYS A 128 22.60 12.08 -22.87
CA CYS A 128 21.59 13.08 -22.54
C CYS A 128 21.75 14.34 -23.40
N GLY A 129 22.98 14.63 -23.83
CA GLY A 129 23.31 15.71 -24.75
C GLY A 129 22.88 17.08 -24.23
N ASP A 130 22.32 17.90 -25.13
CA ASP A 130 21.94 19.28 -24.84
C ASP A 130 20.82 19.43 -23.80
N ARG A 131 20.08 18.36 -23.50
CA ARG A 131 19.05 18.36 -22.45
C ARG A 131 19.67 18.51 -21.05
N GLN A 132 20.89 17.99 -20.86
CA GLN A 132 21.65 18.06 -19.61
C GLN A 132 20.82 17.69 -18.36
N ALA A 133 19.87 16.76 -18.51
CA ALA A 133 18.93 16.41 -17.46
C ALA A 133 19.53 15.49 -16.40
N ILE A 134 20.72 14.90 -16.60
CA ILE A 134 21.34 13.99 -15.62
C ILE A 134 22.21 14.78 -14.65
N ASP A 135 21.83 14.78 -13.37
CA ASP A 135 22.61 15.35 -12.27
C ASP A 135 22.94 14.27 -11.22
N LEU A 136 24.15 13.71 -11.31
CA LEU A 136 24.63 12.70 -10.37
C LEU A 136 25.04 13.26 -9.01
N GLN A 137 25.05 14.58 -8.83
CA GLN A 137 25.33 15.24 -7.55
C GLN A 137 24.07 15.63 -6.79
N GLN A 138 22.88 15.36 -7.36
CA GLN A 138 21.60 15.63 -6.73
C GLN A 138 21.54 14.99 -5.34
N LYS A 139 21.12 15.78 -4.34
CA LYS A 139 20.94 15.36 -2.96
C LYS A 139 19.47 15.24 -2.61
N GLU A 140 19.19 14.54 -1.53
CA GLU A 140 17.87 14.57 -0.91
C GLU A 140 17.50 15.99 -0.50
N GLU A 141 16.23 16.33 -0.69
CA GLU A 141 15.68 17.64 -0.35
C GLU A 141 14.53 17.44 0.64
N PHE A 142 14.45 18.31 1.65
CA PHE A 142 13.34 18.34 2.60
C PHE A 142 12.51 19.59 2.34
N LYS A 143 11.22 19.40 2.09
CA LYS A 143 10.24 20.47 1.90
C LYS A 143 9.20 20.42 3.02
N GLU A 144 8.91 21.55 3.61
CA GLU A 144 7.79 21.69 4.54
C GLU A 144 6.59 22.27 3.81
N ILE A 145 5.42 21.66 4.01
CA ILE A 145 4.15 22.12 3.47
C ILE A 145 3.13 22.28 4.59
N GLN A 146 2.33 23.33 4.51
CA GLN A 146 1.20 23.56 5.41
C GLN A 146 -0.06 23.00 4.76
N VAL A 147 -0.79 22.15 5.47
CA VAL A 147 -2.03 21.53 4.97
C VAL A 147 -3.11 21.51 6.06
N GLY A 148 -4.37 21.66 5.67
CA GLY A 148 -5.49 21.58 6.60
C GLY A 148 -5.92 20.15 6.93
N THR A 149 -5.83 19.26 5.95
CA THR A 149 -6.28 17.87 6.04
C THR A 149 -5.34 16.94 5.29
N ILE A 150 -5.32 15.67 5.67
CA ILE A 150 -4.45 14.64 5.09
C ILE A 150 -5.30 13.42 4.73
N ILE A 151 -5.09 12.85 3.54
CA ILE A 151 -5.70 11.58 3.13
C ILE A 151 -4.58 10.56 2.89
N VAL A 152 -4.60 9.44 3.63
CA VAL A 152 -3.64 8.36 3.50
C VAL A 152 -4.21 7.27 2.60
N ALA A 153 -3.52 7.00 1.49
CA ALA A 153 -3.93 6.01 0.49
C ALA A 153 -2.75 5.12 0.05
N THR A 154 -1.96 4.62 1.00
CA THR A 154 -0.69 3.88 0.74
C THR A 154 -0.87 2.44 0.25
N GLY A 155 -2.11 2.02 0.00
CA GLY A 155 -2.41 0.74 -0.63
C GLY A 155 -2.08 -0.48 0.24
N PHE A 156 -1.46 -1.50 -0.36
CA PHE A 156 -1.29 -2.82 0.23
C PHE A 156 -0.02 -3.50 -0.32
N ARG A 157 0.36 -4.64 0.26
CA ARG A 157 1.32 -5.58 -0.35
C ARG A 157 0.68 -6.95 -0.53
N THR A 158 1.22 -7.78 -1.40
CA THR A 158 0.78 -9.17 -1.53
C THR A 158 1.39 -10.05 -0.44
N PHE A 159 0.65 -11.06 0.01
CA PHE A 159 1.16 -12.10 0.89
C PHE A 159 2.38 -12.81 0.27
N ASP A 160 3.40 -13.10 1.07
CA ASP A 160 4.56 -13.92 0.67
C ASP A 160 4.24 -15.42 0.82
N PRO A 161 4.04 -16.16 -0.29
CA PRO A 161 3.66 -17.58 -0.22
C PRO A 161 4.79 -18.50 0.22
N ARG A 162 6.03 -18.01 0.40
CA ARG A 162 7.11 -18.80 1.04
C ARG A 162 6.76 -19.21 2.48
N ARG A 163 5.85 -18.49 3.13
CA ARG A 163 5.28 -18.84 4.45
C ARG A 163 4.41 -20.11 4.42
N ILE A 164 4.05 -20.59 3.22
CA ILE A 164 3.26 -21.80 2.99
C ILE A 164 4.08 -22.76 2.11
N PRO A 165 5.08 -23.45 2.69
CA PRO A 165 6.09 -24.17 1.90
C PRO A 165 5.53 -25.34 1.07
N TYR A 166 4.43 -25.95 1.49
CA TYR A 166 3.77 -27.05 0.77
C TYR A 166 3.09 -26.64 -0.55
N TYR A 167 3.04 -25.34 -0.88
CA TYR A 167 2.69 -24.89 -2.23
C TYR A 167 3.91 -24.72 -3.15
N GLY A 168 5.12 -24.92 -2.63
CA GLY A 168 6.34 -25.01 -3.44
C GLY A 168 6.82 -23.71 -4.07
N TYR A 169 6.29 -22.54 -3.67
CA TYR A 169 6.76 -21.26 -4.19
C TYR A 169 8.21 -20.99 -3.78
N GLY A 170 9.05 -20.65 -4.76
CA GLY A 170 10.50 -20.48 -4.57
C GLY A 170 11.31 -21.78 -4.63
N ALA A 171 10.68 -22.94 -4.38
CA ALA A 171 11.30 -24.25 -4.54
C ALA A 171 11.10 -24.80 -5.96
N TYR A 172 9.88 -24.67 -6.51
CA TYR A 172 9.53 -25.16 -7.83
C TYR A 172 9.48 -24.01 -8.84
N PRO A 173 10.17 -24.14 -10.00
CA PRO A 173 10.28 -23.06 -10.97
C PRO A 173 8.95 -22.72 -11.65
N ASN A 174 7.98 -23.64 -11.65
CA ASN A 174 6.69 -23.45 -12.32
C ASN A 174 5.55 -23.02 -11.39
N VAL A 175 5.88 -22.63 -10.15
CA VAL A 175 4.93 -22.00 -9.22
C VAL A 175 5.11 -20.50 -9.26
N TYR A 176 4.03 -19.79 -9.55
CA TYR A 176 3.96 -18.34 -9.70
C TYR A 176 2.92 -17.76 -8.75
N THR A 177 3.07 -16.50 -8.36
CA THR A 177 1.98 -15.73 -7.76
C THR A 177 1.06 -15.16 -8.85
N ALA A 178 -0.20 -14.88 -8.50
CA ALA A 178 -1.14 -14.22 -9.41
C ALA A 178 -0.60 -12.87 -9.92
N LEU A 179 0.14 -12.12 -9.09
CA LEU A 179 0.71 -10.83 -9.50
C LEU A 179 1.89 -11.01 -10.48
N GLU A 180 2.67 -12.09 -10.37
CA GLU A 180 3.69 -12.46 -11.37
C GLU A 180 3.03 -12.78 -12.70
N VAL A 181 1.95 -13.57 -12.69
CA VAL A 181 1.19 -13.90 -13.90
C VAL A 181 0.56 -12.66 -14.54
N GLU A 182 0.03 -11.73 -13.74
CA GLU A 182 -0.41 -10.40 -14.21
C GLU A 182 0.70 -9.63 -14.93
N ARG A 183 1.97 -9.80 -14.55
CA ARG A 183 3.10 -9.20 -15.29
C ARG A 183 3.37 -9.93 -16.59
N LEU A 184 3.34 -11.27 -16.60
CA LEU A 184 3.57 -12.07 -17.81
C LEU A 184 2.50 -11.81 -18.89
N ILE A 185 1.24 -11.69 -18.47
CA ILE A 185 0.10 -11.42 -19.35
C ILE A 185 0.13 -9.96 -19.85
N ASN A 186 0.70 -9.02 -19.10
CA ASN A 186 0.70 -7.64 -19.54
C ASN A 186 1.53 -7.44 -20.83
N ALA A 187 0.94 -6.76 -21.83
CA ALA A 187 1.60 -6.49 -23.11
C ALA A 187 2.89 -5.64 -22.97
N ALA A 188 2.97 -4.81 -21.94
CA ALA A 188 4.15 -4.03 -21.58
C ALA A 188 4.98 -4.68 -20.46
N GLY A 189 4.69 -5.96 -20.15
CA GLY A 189 5.42 -6.78 -19.18
C GLY A 189 6.70 -7.40 -19.76
N PRO A 190 7.42 -8.21 -18.96
CA PRO A 190 8.75 -8.71 -19.30
C PRO A 190 8.75 -9.73 -20.45
N THR A 191 7.59 -10.32 -20.76
CA THR A 191 7.40 -11.30 -21.85
C THR A 191 6.51 -10.76 -22.97
N ASN A 192 6.30 -9.44 -23.05
CA ASN A 192 5.46 -8.78 -24.06
C ASN A 192 4.04 -9.38 -24.17
N GLY A 193 3.48 -9.85 -23.05
CA GLY A 193 2.16 -10.46 -23.00
C GLY A 193 2.11 -11.96 -23.30
N GLU A 194 3.25 -12.61 -23.56
CA GLU A 194 3.33 -14.07 -23.70
C GLU A 194 3.42 -14.75 -22.33
N VAL A 195 2.53 -15.72 -22.10
CA VAL A 195 2.53 -16.53 -20.88
C VAL A 195 3.48 -17.71 -21.06
N LEU A 196 4.70 -17.53 -20.56
CA LEU A 196 5.78 -18.52 -20.67
C LEU A 196 6.20 -19.02 -19.28
N LEU A 197 6.47 -20.32 -19.20
CA LEU A 197 7.17 -20.93 -18.08
C LEU A 197 8.60 -20.39 -17.98
N ARG A 198 9.27 -20.57 -16.82
CA ARG A 198 10.67 -20.13 -16.64
C ARG A 198 11.65 -20.80 -17.60
N ASN A 199 11.28 -21.94 -18.18
CA ASN A 199 12.04 -22.65 -19.22
C ASN A 199 11.70 -22.20 -20.65
N GLY A 200 10.85 -21.17 -20.82
CA GLY A 200 10.44 -20.60 -22.10
C GLY A 200 9.31 -21.34 -22.82
N LYS A 201 8.75 -22.42 -22.25
CA LYS A 201 7.63 -23.16 -22.86
C LYS A 201 6.27 -22.55 -22.50
N LYS A 202 5.32 -22.63 -23.42
CA LYS A 202 3.91 -22.28 -23.17
C LYS A 202 3.26 -23.39 -22.31
N PRO A 203 2.59 -23.07 -21.18
CA PRO A 203 1.88 -24.08 -20.41
C PRO A 203 0.64 -24.58 -21.16
N LYS A 204 0.35 -25.88 -21.08
CA LYS A 204 -0.86 -26.51 -21.62
C LYS A 204 -1.89 -26.83 -20.56
N THR A 205 -1.46 -26.94 -19.31
CA THR A 205 -2.36 -27.16 -18.17
C THR A 205 -1.96 -26.24 -17.02
N ILE A 206 -2.92 -25.51 -16.46
CA ILE A 206 -2.69 -24.50 -15.43
C ILE A 206 -3.63 -24.73 -14.24
N GLY A 207 -3.08 -24.72 -13.04
CA GLY A 207 -3.84 -24.80 -11.80
C GLY A 207 -3.76 -23.50 -11.00
N ILE A 208 -4.91 -22.91 -10.69
CA ILE A 208 -5.04 -21.68 -9.90
C ILE A 208 -5.54 -22.05 -8.50
N ILE A 209 -4.74 -21.74 -7.48
CA ILE A 209 -5.04 -22.03 -6.07
C ILE A 209 -5.57 -20.76 -5.41
N HIS A 210 -6.79 -20.82 -4.88
CA HIS A 210 -7.44 -19.71 -4.19
C HIS A 210 -7.01 -19.62 -2.72
N CYS A 211 -7.29 -18.48 -2.08
CA CYS A 211 -7.11 -18.28 -0.64
C CYS A 211 -5.67 -18.54 -0.13
N VAL A 212 -4.64 -18.24 -0.94
CA VAL A 212 -3.24 -18.40 -0.52
C VAL A 212 -2.87 -17.25 0.42
N GLY A 213 -2.66 -17.55 1.70
CA GLY A 213 -2.39 -16.53 2.73
C GLY A 213 -3.64 -15.71 3.10
N SER A 214 -4.82 -16.32 3.04
CA SER A 214 -6.09 -15.72 3.47
C SER A 214 -7.04 -16.83 3.92
N ARG A 215 -7.92 -16.52 4.88
CA ARG A 215 -8.82 -17.50 5.52
C ARG A 215 -8.06 -18.72 6.03
N ASP A 216 -6.93 -18.45 6.67
CA ASP A 216 -6.02 -19.46 7.21
C ASP A 216 -5.58 -19.06 8.61
N GLU A 217 -5.84 -19.93 9.58
CA GLU A 217 -5.50 -19.76 10.99
C GLU A 217 -3.99 -19.65 11.23
N ASN A 218 -3.19 -20.29 10.39
CA ASN A 218 -1.73 -20.29 10.51
C ASN A 218 -1.07 -19.07 9.87
N THR A 219 -1.83 -18.31 9.07
CA THR A 219 -1.33 -17.12 8.38
C THR A 219 -2.27 -15.94 8.63
N ASN A 220 -3.15 -15.62 7.68
CA ASN A 220 -4.08 -14.50 7.79
C ASN A 220 -5.51 -15.01 7.86
N ARG A 221 -6.20 -14.70 8.97
CA ARG A 221 -7.58 -15.16 9.24
C ARG A 221 -8.64 -14.48 8.37
N TRP A 222 -8.34 -13.31 7.79
CA TRP A 222 -9.28 -12.54 6.99
C TRP A 222 -9.36 -13.02 5.53
N CYS A 223 -10.43 -12.61 4.85
CA CYS A 223 -10.58 -12.77 3.41
C CYS A 223 -9.99 -11.56 2.68
N SER A 224 -9.20 -11.80 1.64
CA SER A 224 -8.62 -10.74 0.82
C SER A 224 -9.57 -10.15 -0.22
N ARG A 225 -10.83 -10.61 -0.25
CA ARG A 225 -11.98 -10.07 -1.01
C ARG A 225 -11.89 -10.11 -2.54
N VAL A 226 -10.72 -9.84 -3.13
CA VAL A 226 -10.51 -9.72 -4.58
C VAL A 226 -9.98 -10.99 -5.24
N CYS A 227 -9.46 -11.95 -4.46
CA CYS A 227 -8.76 -13.11 -5.01
C CYS A 227 -9.63 -14.01 -5.86
N CYS A 228 -10.87 -14.30 -5.46
CA CYS A 228 -11.77 -15.07 -6.32
C CYS A 228 -11.99 -14.40 -7.68
N LEU A 229 -12.18 -13.07 -7.69
CA LEU A 229 -12.47 -12.30 -8.91
C LEU A 229 -11.26 -12.17 -9.83
N TYR A 230 -10.08 -11.82 -9.31
CA TYR A 230 -8.90 -11.77 -10.16
C TYR A 230 -8.51 -13.18 -10.63
N SER A 231 -8.77 -14.25 -9.87
CA SER A 231 -8.47 -15.62 -10.31
C SER A 231 -9.37 -16.05 -11.46
N LEU A 232 -10.65 -15.67 -11.44
CA LEU A 232 -11.56 -15.87 -12.58
C LEU A 232 -11.13 -15.04 -13.80
N ASN A 233 -10.73 -13.78 -13.59
CA ASN A 233 -10.14 -12.94 -14.64
C ASN A 233 -8.88 -13.57 -15.24
N LEU A 234 -7.96 -14.05 -14.39
CA LEU A 234 -6.75 -14.72 -14.85
C LEU A 234 -7.07 -16.04 -15.55
N ALA A 235 -8.06 -16.81 -15.09
CA ALA A 235 -8.45 -18.05 -15.74
C ALA A 235 -8.90 -17.81 -17.19
N HIS A 236 -9.75 -16.79 -17.40
CA HIS A 236 -10.16 -16.33 -18.73
C HIS A 236 -8.95 -15.95 -19.59
N LEU A 237 -8.08 -15.07 -19.09
CA LEU A 237 -6.93 -14.56 -19.86
C LEU A 237 -5.88 -15.62 -20.16
N LEU A 238 -5.66 -16.54 -19.22
CA LEU A 238 -4.76 -17.65 -19.41
C LEU A 238 -5.30 -18.58 -20.48
N GLN A 239 -6.58 -18.95 -20.44
CA GLN A 239 -7.21 -19.77 -21.46
C GLN A 239 -7.15 -19.08 -22.84
N GLU A 240 -7.56 -17.81 -22.93
CA GLU A 240 -7.54 -17.00 -24.16
C GLU A 240 -6.14 -16.93 -24.81
N ARG A 241 -5.09 -16.75 -24.00
CA ARG A 241 -3.73 -16.54 -24.52
C ARG A 241 -2.95 -17.83 -24.72
N THR A 242 -3.28 -18.88 -23.97
CA THR A 242 -2.50 -20.12 -23.96
C THR A 242 -3.15 -21.30 -24.66
N ASP A 243 -4.48 -21.29 -24.81
CA ASP A 243 -5.29 -22.47 -25.15
C ASP A 243 -5.13 -23.61 -24.13
N ALA A 244 -4.67 -23.30 -22.91
CA ALA A 244 -4.46 -24.29 -21.86
C ALA A 244 -5.77 -24.70 -21.19
N GLU A 245 -5.80 -25.93 -20.66
CA GLU A 245 -6.82 -26.32 -19.69
C GLU A 245 -6.55 -25.65 -18.34
N VAL A 246 -7.55 -24.95 -17.80
CA VAL A 246 -7.42 -24.20 -16.54
C VAL A 246 -8.30 -24.81 -15.45
N TYR A 247 -7.69 -25.04 -14.28
CA TYR A 247 -8.32 -25.61 -13.09
C TYR A 247 -8.25 -24.61 -11.93
N ASN A 248 -9.39 -24.21 -11.37
CA ASN A 248 -9.48 -23.37 -10.17
C ASN A 248 -9.81 -24.23 -8.95
N PHE A 249 -9.00 -24.12 -7.90
CA PHE A 249 -9.21 -24.81 -6.62
C PHE A 249 -9.65 -23.80 -5.57
N TYR A 250 -10.88 -23.94 -5.08
CA TYR A 250 -11.52 -22.95 -4.21
C TYR A 250 -12.27 -23.57 -3.02
N ILE A 251 -12.52 -22.76 -1.98
CA ILE A 251 -13.39 -23.12 -0.85
C ILE A 251 -14.81 -22.59 -1.11
N ASP A 252 -14.91 -21.28 -1.34
CA ASP A 252 -16.10 -20.57 -1.78
C ASP A 252 -15.69 -19.58 -2.88
N ILE A 253 -16.51 -19.41 -3.91
CA ILE A 253 -16.37 -18.31 -4.86
C ILE A 253 -17.06 -17.10 -4.26
N ARG A 254 -16.31 -16.01 -4.05
CA ARG A 254 -16.83 -14.76 -3.47
C ARG A 254 -16.80 -13.65 -4.52
N THR A 255 -17.98 -13.30 -4.98
CA THR A 255 -18.26 -12.37 -6.08
C THR A 255 -19.11 -11.18 -5.59
N PRO A 256 -18.67 -10.42 -4.55
CA PRO A 256 -19.48 -9.33 -4.02
C PRO A 256 -19.47 -8.13 -4.97
N GLY A 257 -20.65 -7.60 -5.30
CA GLY A 257 -20.80 -6.37 -6.09
C GLY A 257 -21.64 -6.57 -7.34
N LYS A 258 -21.87 -5.48 -8.07
CA LYS A 258 -22.65 -5.47 -9.30
C LYS A 258 -21.89 -6.18 -10.43
N LEU A 259 -22.56 -7.06 -11.18
CA LEU A 259 -22.02 -7.84 -12.30
C LEU A 259 -20.94 -8.88 -11.95
N MET A 260 -20.65 -9.09 -10.67
CA MET A 260 -19.57 -10.00 -10.25
C MET A 260 -20.01 -11.47 -10.29
N GLU A 261 -21.28 -11.76 -10.00
CA GLU A 261 -21.84 -13.11 -10.10
C GLU A 261 -22.07 -13.51 -11.56
N GLU A 262 -22.58 -12.58 -12.37
CA GLU A 262 -22.74 -12.74 -13.81
C GLU A 262 -21.39 -12.96 -14.49
N PHE A 263 -20.34 -12.28 -14.02
CA PHE A 263 -18.97 -12.55 -14.45
C PHE A 263 -18.53 -13.97 -14.11
N TYR A 264 -18.78 -14.43 -12.88
CA TYR A 264 -18.49 -15.82 -12.49
C TYR A 264 -19.21 -16.84 -13.39
N HIS A 265 -20.51 -16.67 -13.63
CA HIS A 265 -21.26 -17.56 -14.52
C HIS A 265 -20.68 -17.59 -15.94
N ARG A 266 -20.36 -16.43 -16.50
CA ARG A 266 -19.72 -16.35 -17.82
C ARG A 266 -18.42 -17.15 -17.86
N ILE A 267 -17.53 -16.94 -16.89
CA ILE A 267 -16.24 -17.66 -16.84
C ILE A 267 -16.44 -19.17 -16.62
N ALA A 268 -17.45 -19.58 -15.85
CA ALA A 268 -17.79 -20.99 -15.66
C ALA A 268 -18.26 -21.68 -16.95
N GLU A 269 -18.88 -20.94 -17.87
CA GLU A 269 -19.36 -21.44 -19.17
C GLU A 269 -18.25 -21.52 -20.24
N GLU A 270 -17.06 -20.94 -19.99
CA GLU A 270 -15.91 -20.97 -20.92
C GLU A 270 -15.12 -22.30 -20.89
N GLY A 271 -15.62 -23.31 -20.17
CA GLY A 271 -14.96 -24.62 -20.06
C GLY A 271 -13.82 -24.66 -19.03
N ILE A 272 -13.73 -23.65 -18.15
CA ILE A 272 -12.80 -23.62 -17.02
C ILE A 272 -13.28 -24.59 -15.94
N HIS A 273 -12.36 -25.42 -15.42
CA HIS A 273 -12.71 -26.38 -14.37
C HIS A 273 -12.71 -25.72 -13.00
N LEU A 274 -13.84 -25.82 -12.28
CA LEU A 274 -14.01 -25.29 -10.93
C LEU A 274 -14.08 -26.45 -9.93
N ILE A 275 -13.03 -26.64 -9.15
CA ILE A 275 -12.92 -27.73 -8.15
C ILE A 275 -13.08 -27.13 -6.76
N ARG A 276 -14.17 -27.52 -6.07
CA ARG A 276 -14.40 -27.11 -4.68
C ARG A 276 -13.59 -27.97 -3.72
N GLY A 277 -12.38 -27.50 -3.43
CA GLY A 277 -11.42 -28.14 -2.54
C GLY A 277 -10.27 -27.21 -2.20
N LYS A 278 -9.94 -27.09 -0.91
CA LYS A 278 -8.69 -26.45 -0.48
C LYS A 278 -7.54 -27.38 -0.86
N VAL A 279 -6.53 -26.86 -1.56
CA VAL A 279 -5.35 -27.64 -1.95
C VAL A 279 -4.60 -28.06 -0.68
N ALA A 280 -4.26 -29.35 -0.62
CA ALA A 280 -3.50 -29.92 0.48
C ALA A 280 -1.99 -29.81 0.23
N ASP A 281 -1.54 -30.08 -1.00
CA ASP A 281 -0.12 -30.12 -1.35
C ASP A 281 0.11 -29.85 -2.85
N VAL A 282 1.30 -29.35 -3.17
CA VAL A 282 1.82 -29.20 -4.54
C VAL A 282 3.19 -29.83 -4.59
N TYR A 283 3.39 -30.83 -5.47
CA TYR A 283 4.66 -31.55 -5.55
C TYR A 283 5.00 -31.96 -7.00
N PRO A 284 6.26 -32.25 -7.34
CA PRO A 284 6.65 -32.66 -8.69
C PRO A 284 5.98 -33.97 -9.10
N ASP A 285 5.55 -34.07 -10.35
CA ASP A 285 4.99 -35.32 -10.89
C ASP A 285 6.09 -36.38 -11.03
N PRO A 286 6.05 -37.49 -10.25
CA PRO A 286 7.07 -38.53 -10.34
C PRO A 286 7.09 -39.24 -11.69
N SER A 287 5.97 -39.22 -12.43
CA SER A 287 5.83 -39.87 -13.74
C SER A 287 6.41 -39.04 -14.89
N ASP A 288 6.62 -37.74 -14.67
CA ASP A 288 7.09 -36.79 -15.67
C ASP A 288 8.63 -36.71 -15.75
N GLY A 289 9.34 -37.42 -14.86
CA GLY A 289 10.80 -37.47 -14.84
C GLY A 289 11.44 -36.08 -14.68
N ALA A 290 12.02 -35.55 -15.77
CA ALA A 290 12.62 -34.22 -15.83
C ALA A 290 11.74 -33.16 -16.52
N GLY A 291 10.48 -33.47 -16.83
CA GLY A 291 9.57 -32.60 -17.59
C GLY A 291 9.08 -31.37 -16.82
N GLY A 292 9.19 -31.38 -15.48
CA GLY A 292 8.91 -30.24 -14.61
C GLY A 292 7.43 -29.99 -14.32
N LYS A 293 6.54 -30.95 -14.63
CA LYS A 293 5.13 -30.91 -14.21
C LYS A 293 4.99 -31.01 -12.70
N LEU A 294 3.91 -30.39 -12.21
CA LEU A 294 3.53 -30.38 -10.81
C LEU A 294 2.17 -31.05 -10.66
N ILE A 295 1.95 -31.76 -9.55
CA ILE A 295 0.66 -32.29 -9.16
C ILE A 295 0.07 -31.38 -8.09
N ILE A 296 -1.15 -30.88 -8.34
CA ILE A 296 -1.98 -30.26 -7.31
C ILE A 296 -2.87 -31.34 -6.71
N GLN A 297 -2.73 -31.56 -5.40
CA GLN A 297 -3.57 -32.50 -4.65
C GLN A 297 -4.62 -31.75 -3.82
N ALA A 298 -5.89 -32.04 -4.07
CA ALA A 298 -7.02 -31.45 -3.32
C ALA A 298 -8.13 -32.48 -3.13
N GLU A 299 -8.90 -32.36 -2.05
CA GLU A 299 -10.16 -33.08 -1.89
C GLU A 299 -11.26 -32.33 -2.64
N ASP A 300 -11.84 -32.94 -3.67
CA ASP A 300 -13.06 -32.43 -4.29
C ASP A 300 -14.25 -32.78 -3.40
N THR A 301 -14.73 -31.77 -2.68
CA THR A 301 -15.80 -31.91 -1.70
C THR A 301 -17.16 -32.17 -2.35
N LEU A 302 -17.34 -31.87 -3.63
CA LEU A 302 -18.60 -32.13 -4.35
C LEU A 302 -18.64 -33.56 -4.90
N MET A 303 -17.48 -34.09 -5.29
CA MET A 303 -17.35 -35.49 -5.73
C MET A 303 -17.00 -36.47 -4.61
N ASN A 304 -16.65 -35.97 -3.43
CA ASN A 304 -16.12 -36.72 -2.29
C ASN A 304 -14.93 -37.62 -2.68
N ARG A 305 -13.96 -37.05 -3.41
CA ARG A 305 -12.79 -37.77 -3.93
C ARG A 305 -11.54 -36.91 -3.88
N ILE A 306 -10.40 -37.54 -3.61
CA ILE A 306 -9.09 -36.89 -3.75
C ILE A 306 -8.77 -36.76 -5.24
N ARG A 307 -8.54 -35.53 -5.69
CA ARG A 307 -8.07 -35.17 -7.03
C ARG A 307 -6.56 -34.95 -6.99
N ARG A 308 -5.87 -35.53 -7.96
CA ARG A 308 -4.45 -35.27 -8.26
C ARG A 308 -4.40 -34.78 -9.69
N VAL A 309 -4.23 -33.47 -9.87
CA VAL A 309 -4.29 -32.83 -11.19
C VAL A 309 -2.87 -32.46 -11.62
N PRO A 310 -2.29 -33.11 -12.65
CA PRO A 310 -0.99 -32.73 -13.20
C PRO A 310 -1.13 -31.43 -13.99
N VAL A 311 -0.27 -30.46 -13.72
CA VAL A 311 -0.26 -29.13 -14.34
C VAL A 311 1.15 -28.73 -14.75
N ASP A 312 1.26 -27.93 -15.80
CA ASP A 312 2.53 -27.33 -16.24
C ASP A 312 2.85 -26.06 -15.43
N MET A 313 1.82 -25.33 -14.98
CA MET A 313 1.92 -24.08 -14.21
C MET A 313 1.00 -24.10 -13.01
N VAL A 314 1.50 -23.65 -11.86
CA VAL A 314 0.69 -23.37 -10.66
C VAL A 314 0.66 -21.87 -10.43
N VAL A 315 -0.53 -21.31 -10.24
CA VAL A 315 -0.76 -19.89 -9.94
C VAL A 315 -1.36 -19.76 -8.55
N LEU A 316 -0.63 -19.09 -7.66
CA LEU A 316 -1.03 -18.84 -6.29
C LEU A 316 -1.77 -17.52 -6.20
N SER A 317 -3.06 -17.59 -5.87
CA SER A 317 -3.91 -16.42 -5.65
C SER A 317 -3.66 -15.87 -4.26
N VAL A 318 -2.54 -15.14 -4.14
CA VAL A 318 -2.05 -14.55 -2.89
C VAL A 318 -2.98 -13.47 -2.34
N GLY A 319 -3.14 -13.48 -1.02
CA GLY A 319 -3.90 -12.48 -0.28
C GLY A 319 -3.26 -11.10 -0.26
N LEU A 320 -4.00 -10.14 0.27
CA LEU A 320 -3.55 -8.77 0.53
C LEU A 320 -3.21 -8.61 2.01
N GLU A 321 -2.09 -7.95 2.27
CA GLU A 321 -1.61 -7.56 3.58
C GLU A 321 -1.40 -6.04 3.65
N PRO A 322 -1.35 -5.45 4.85
CA PRO A 322 -0.92 -4.07 5.02
C PRO A 322 0.42 -3.83 4.34
N HIS A 323 0.61 -2.64 3.77
CA HIS A 323 1.87 -2.29 3.12
C HIS A 323 3.05 -2.42 4.09
N ALA A 324 4.26 -2.66 3.57
CA ALA A 324 5.42 -3.00 4.39
C ALA A 324 5.82 -1.89 5.39
N ASP A 325 5.52 -0.64 5.05
CA ASP A 325 5.75 0.56 5.88
C ASP A 325 4.54 0.96 6.75
N ALA A 326 3.47 0.16 6.80
CA ALA A 326 2.22 0.55 7.47
C ALA A 326 2.44 0.95 8.94
N GLN A 327 3.38 0.30 9.65
CA GLN A 327 3.74 0.66 11.03
C GLN A 327 4.44 2.01 11.14
N GLU A 328 5.29 2.35 10.17
CA GLU A 328 5.97 3.64 10.12
C GLU A 328 4.98 4.75 9.76
N VAL A 329 4.18 4.54 8.71
CA VAL A 329 3.11 5.45 8.30
C VAL A 329 2.15 5.71 9.46
N ARG A 330 1.70 4.66 10.17
CA ARG A 330 0.86 4.82 11.37
C ARG A 330 1.48 5.78 12.38
N ARG A 331 2.78 5.67 12.64
CA ARG A 331 3.49 6.52 13.62
C ARG A 331 3.61 7.96 13.13
N ILE A 332 4.00 8.14 11.87
CA ILE A 332 4.16 9.47 11.26
C ILE A 332 2.85 10.26 11.30
N PHE A 333 1.73 9.62 10.96
CA PHE A 333 0.42 10.27 10.91
C PHE A 333 -0.38 10.13 12.23
N ASN A 334 0.22 9.54 13.28
CA ASN A 334 -0.45 9.26 14.55
C ASN A 334 -1.82 8.55 14.38
N MET A 335 -1.87 7.53 13.54
CA MET A 335 -3.10 6.75 13.28
C MET A 335 -3.17 5.48 14.13
N SER A 336 -4.32 4.82 14.13
CA SER A 336 -4.49 3.48 14.71
C SER A 336 -4.54 2.42 13.62
N CYS A 337 -4.15 1.19 13.98
CA CYS A 337 -4.32 0.01 13.14
C CYS A 337 -5.26 -0.98 13.82
N GLY A 338 -6.06 -1.69 13.02
CA GLY A 338 -6.82 -2.85 13.48
C GLY A 338 -5.91 -4.03 13.86
N THR A 339 -6.52 -5.10 14.36
CA THR A 339 -5.83 -6.34 14.74
C THR A 339 -5.08 -7.00 13.57
N GLU A 340 -5.54 -6.76 12.34
CA GLU A 340 -4.99 -7.28 11.09
C GLU A 340 -3.83 -6.41 10.55
N GLY A 341 -3.59 -5.25 11.16
CA GLY A 341 -2.53 -4.31 10.79
C GLY A 341 -2.89 -3.27 9.72
N PHE A 342 -4.11 -3.32 9.15
CA PHE A 342 -4.64 -2.25 8.30
C PHE A 342 -5.00 -1.01 9.14
N PHE A 343 -5.09 0.17 8.51
CA PHE A 343 -5.48 1.39 9.23
C PHE A 343 -6.94 1.33 9.67
N LEU A 344 -7.18 1.76 10.91
CA LEU A 344 -8.47 1.67 11.57
C LEU A 344 -9.30 2.92 11.28
N GLU A 345 -10.48 2.73 10.71
CA GLU A 345 -11.49 3.77 10.62
C GLU A 345 -12.09 4.11 12.00
N ARG A 346 -12.60 5.32 12.16
CA ARG A 346 -13.24 5.79 13.40
C ARG A 346 -14.46 4.96 13.75
N HIS A 347 -15.28 4.64 12.74
CA HIS A 347 -16.44 3.78 12.93
C HIS A 347 -16.80 3.04 11.61
N PRO A 348 -16.96 1.71 11.61
CA PRO A 348 -17.14 0.91 10.39
C PRO A 348 -18.30 1.32 9.47
N LYS A 349 -19.35 1.93 10.04
CA LYS A 349 -20.56 2.38 9.31
C LYS A 349 -20.70 3.89 9.20
N LEU A 350 -20.64 4.60 10.34
CA LEU A 350 -20.88 6.03 10.42
C LEU A 350 -19.72 6.90 9.92
N ALA A 351 -18.48 6.40 10.00
CA ALA A 351 -17.28 7.17 9.65
C ALA A 351 -16.20 6.24 9.06
N PRO A 352 -16.46 5.62 7.89
CA PRO A 352 -15.62 4.55 7.34
C PRO A 352 -14.32 5.03 6.67
N VAL A 353 -14.15 6.35 6.55
CA VAL A 353 -12.95 6.97 5.96
C VAL A 353 -12.24 7.91 6.93
N ASN A 354 -12.88 8.30 8.03
CA ASN A 354 -12.30 9.14 9.05
C ASN A 354 -11.44 8.27 9.98
N THR A 355 -10.37 8.83 10.51
CA THR A 355 -9.59 8.18 11.58
C THR A 355 -9.95 8.78 12.94
N PHE A 356 -9.35 8.26 14.01
CA PHE A 356 -9.43 8.87 15.35
C PHE A 356 -8.62 10.17 15.47
N THR A 357 -7.74 10.45 14.50
CA THR A 357 -6.99 11.70 14.43
C THR A 357 -7.73 12.65 13.49
N ASP A 358 -8.30 13.71 14.05
CA ASP A 358 -9.10 14.68 13.29
C ASP A 358 -8.34 15.21 12.07
N GLY A 359 -9.03 15.44 10.96
CA GLY A 359 -8.41 15.94 9.74
C GLY A 359 -7.53 14.94 9.00
N ILE A 360 -7.33 13.72 9.52
CA ILE A 360 -6.65 12.62 8.83
C ILE A 360 -7.66 11.55 8.43
N PHE A 361 -7.69 11.24 7.14
CA PHE A 361 -8.60 10.28 6.52
C PHE A 361 -7.82 9.15 5.84
N ILE A 362 -8.51 8.04 5.54
CA ILE A 362 -7.95 6.87 4.88
C ILE A 362 -8.78 6.47 3.66
N ALA A 363 -8.12 6.02 2.60
CA ALA A 363 -8.79 5.58 1.37
C ALA A 363 -8.07 4.41 0.69
N GLY A 364 -8.85 3.48 0.14
CA GLY A 364 -8.32 2.35 -0.61
C GLY A 364 -7.86 1.20 0.27
N CYS A 365 -6.96 0.36 -0.26
CA CYS A 365 -6.57 -0.89 0.37
C CYS A 365 -5.79 -0.75 1.68
N CYS A 366 -5.30 0.44 2.05
CA CYS A 366 -4.61 0.64 3.32
C CYS A 366 -5.56 0.52 4.53
N GLN A 367 -6.86 0.72 4.32
CA GLN A 367 -7.91 0.47 5.32
C GLN A 367 -8.32 -1.01 5.37
N GLY A 368 -8.10 -1.78 4.29
CA GLY A 368 -8.45 -3.19 4.22
C GLY A 368 -8.68 -3.68 2.79
N PRO A 369 -8.68 -5.01 2.54
CA PRO A 369 -8.77 -5.57 1.20
C PRO A 369 -10.06 -5.18 0.47
N LYS A 370 -9.92 -4.58 -0.72
CA LYS A 370 -11.03 -4.15 -1.59
C LYS A 370 -10.60 -4.05 -3.05
N ASP A 371 -11.57 -3.98 -3.95
CA ASP A 371 -11.32 -3.84 -5.38
C ASP A 371 -11.19 -2.36 -5.80
N ILE A 372 -11.02 -2.15 -7.11
CA ILE A 372 -10.82 -0.82 -7.70
C ILE A 372 -12.07 0.06 -7.53
N PRO A 373 -13.30 -0.38 -7.89
CA PRO A 373 -14.50 0.45 -7.71
C PRO A 373 -14.69 0.93 -6.27
N ASP A 374 -14.55 0.04 -5.29
CA ASP A 374 -14.67 0.42 -3.89
C ASP A 374 -13.56 1.36 -3.42
N SER A 375 -12.33 1.17 -3.91
CA SER A 375 -11.22 2.07 -3.61
C SER A 375 -11.47 3.47 -4.15
N VAL A 376 -12.02 3.57 -5.37
CA VAL A 376 -12.37 4.85 -6.00
C VAL A 376 -13.53 5.52 -5.26
N ALA A 377 -14.57 4.76 -4.90
CA ALA A 377 -15.69 5.27 -4.10
C ALA A 377 -15.21 5.78 -2.73
N GLN A 378 -14.33 5.03 -2.05
CA GLN A 378 -13.77 5.43 -0.77
C GLN A 378 -12.89 6.68 -0.89
N ALA A 379 -12.12 6.82 -1.96
CA ALA A 379 -11.34 8.03 -2.23
C ALA A 379 -12.25 9.26 -2.43
N GLY A 380 -13.38 9.10 -3.13
CA GLY A 380 -14.40 10.16 -3.26
C GLY A 380 -15.00 10.56 -1.92
N ALA A 381 -15.31 9.58 -1.06
CA ALA A 381 -15.82 9.84 0.30
C ALA A 381 -14.78 10.56 1.18
N ALA A 382 -13.53 10.12 1.18
CA ALA A 382 -12.45 10.76 1.93
C ALA A 382 -12.19 12.20 1.46
N ALA A 383 -12.25 12.45 0.14
CA ALA A 383 -12.14 13.80 -0.41
C ALA A 383 -13.30 14.69 0.04
N ALA A 384 -14.54 14.17 0.06
CA ALA A 384 -15.70 14.92 0.55
C ALA A 384 -15.57 15.30 2.02
N GLU A 385 -15.18 14.35 2.89
CA GLU A 385 -14.96 14.60 4.30
C GLU A 385 -13.84 15.63 4.55
N ALA A 386 -12.75 15.56 3.78
CA ALA A 386 -11.69 16.55 3.84
C ALA A 386 -12.17 17.94 3.41
N MET A 387 -12.93 18.02 2.31
CA MET A 387 -13.48 19.29 1.81
C MET A 387 -14.44 19.94 2.82
N LEU A 388 -15.25 19.15 3.55
CA LEU A 388 -16.16 19.68 4.57
C LEU A 388 -15.42 20.47 5.67
N LEU A 389 -14.21 20.04 6.04
CA LEU A 389 -13.38 20.76 7.01
C LEU A 389 -12.76 22.02 6.40
N ILE A 390 -12.29 21.93 5.16
CA ILE A 390 -11.66 23.06 4.46
C ILE A 390 -12.68 24.18 4.19
N ASP A 391 -13.89 23.83 3.72
CA ASP A 391 -14.93 24.77 3.34
C ASP A 391 -15.48 25.55 4.55
N LYS A 392 -15.61 24.90 5.71
CA LYS A 392 -16.02 25.58 6.95
C LYS A 392 -15.05 26.69 7.38
N GLY A 393 -13.75 26.53 7.12
CA GLY A 393 -12.71 27.49 7.50
C GLY A 393 -12.40 27.58 9.00
N PHE A 394 -13.15 26.88 9.85
CA PHE A 394 -12.88 26.73 11.28
C PHE A 394 -13.30 25.34 11.77
N ILE A 395 -12.76 24.95 12.93
CA ILE A 395 -13.11 23.72 13.62
C ILE A 395 -13.56 24.04 15.04
N GLU A 396 -14.54 23.29 15.53
CA GLU A 396 -14.91 23.27 16.94
C GLU A 396 -14.12 22.16 17.62
N GLN A 397 -13.32 22.53 18.62
CA GLN A 397 -12.60 21.58 19.45
C GLN A 397 -13.41 21.31 20.72
N GLU A 398 -13.30 20.09 21.25
CA GLU A 398 -13.85 19.79 22.57
C GLU A 398 -13.19 20.71 23.60
N PRO A 399 -13.97 21.35 24.50
CA PRO A 399 -13.42 22.32 25.45
C PRO A 399 -12.74 21.63 26.65
N ASN A 400 -12.36 20.35 26.55
CA ASN A 400 -11.70 19.58 27.60
C ASN A 400 -10.18 19.80 27.63
N THR A 401 -9.70 20.95 27.16
CA THR A 401 -8.30 21.32 27.15
C THR A 401 -7.79 21.60 28.57
N ALA A 402 -6.48 21.43 28.75
CA ALA A 402 -5.79 21.77 29.99
C ALA A 402 -5.22 23.20 29.94
N PHE A 403 -5.23 23.88 31.09
CA PHE A 403 -4.65 25.22 31.28
C PHE A 403 -3.79 25.27 32.55
N VAL A 404 -2.93 26.29 32.67
CA VAL A 404 -2.04 26.48 33.83
C VAL A 404 -2.53 27.66 34.66
N MET A 405 -2.76 27.43 35.95
CA MET A 405 -2.94 28.49 36.95
C MET A 405 -1.59 29.15 37.24
N GLU A 406 -1.34 30.31 36.63
CA GLU A 406 -0.04 30.99 36.69
C GLU A 406 0.42 31.27 38.14
N GLU A 407 -0.50 31.58 39.06
CA GLU A 407 -0.13 31.87 40.46
C GLU A 407 0.41 30.64 41.18
N ALA A 408 -0.17 29.46 40.91
CA ALA A 408 0.19 28.20 41.56
C ALA A 408 1.39 27.49 40.90
N CYS A 409 1.70 27.81 39.64
CA CYS A 409 2.76 27.12 38.91
C CYS A 409 4.15 27.43 39.48
N SER A 410 4.89 26.40 39.90
CA SER A 410 6.24 26.54 40.46
C SER A 410 7.36 26.66 39.42
N GLY A 411 7.04 26.55 38.12
CA GLY A 411 8.04 26.62 37.05
C GLY A 411 8.97 25.41 36.95
N CYS A 412 8.64 24.26 37.56
CA CYS A 412 9.51 23.07 37.64
C CYS A 412 9.83 22.38 36.29
N LYS A 413 9.14 22.76 35.20
CA LYS A 413 9.28 22.22 33.84
C LYS A 413 8.94 20.73 33.65
N SER A 414 8.44 20.04 34.69
CA SER A 414 8.10 18.61 34.64
C SER A 414 7.02 18.26 33.60
N CYS A 415 6.12 19.19 33.29
CA CYS A 415 5.04 18.98 32.33
C CYS A 415 5.50 19.00 30.86
N LEU A 416 6.57 19.72 30.53
CA LEU A 416 7.03 19.93 29.15
C LEU A 416 7.25 18.61 28.38
N PRO A 417 8.05 17.64 28.89
CA PRO A 417 8.31 16.39 28.15
C PRO A 417 7.11 15.44 28.10
N LEU A 418 6.04 15.70 28.87
CA LEU A 418 4.87 14.81 28.97
C LEU A 418 3.86 15.02 27.84
N CYS A 419 3.88 16.19 27.18
CA CYS A 419 2.91 16.48 26.12
C CYS A 419 3.40 15.95 24.77
N PRO A 420 2.78 14.91 24.18
CA PRO A 420 3.18 14.39 22.88
C PRO A 420 2.90 15.39 21.74
N TYR A 421 1.99 16.34 21.97
CA TYR A 421 1.57 17.36 20.99
C TYR A 421 2.38 18.65 21.08
N LYS A 422 3.34 18.76 22.01
CA LYS A 422 4.11 19.98 22.28
C LYS A 422 3.23 21.21 22.55
N ALA A 423 2.06 21.00 23.15
CA ALA A 423 1.16 22.08 23.53
C ALA A 423 1.72 22.95 24.66
N ILE A 424 2.70 22.44 25.42
CA ILE A 424 3.23 23.08 26.62
C ILE A 424 4.54 23.80 26.31
N THR A 425 4.60 25.10 26.61
CA THR A 425 5.80 25.93 26.50
C THR A 425 6.20 26.48 27.86
N PHE A 426 7.45 26.89 28.00
CA PHE A 426 7.93 27.59 29.19
C PHE A 426 8.16 29.06 28.84
N LEU A 427 7.48 29.95 29.56
CA LEU A 427 7.60 31.39 29.43
C LEU A 427 8.74 31.86 30.34
N GLU A 428 9.90 32.12 29.75
CA GLU A 428 11.12 32.51 30.50
C GLU A 428 10.98 33.86 31.22
N ASP A 429 10.17 34.76 30.69
CA ASP A 429 9.85 36.05 31.32
C ASP A 429 9.03 35.89 32.62
N LYS A 430 8.08 34.96 32.62
CA LYS A 430 7.24 34.69 33.80
C LYS A 430 7.82 33.62 34.73
N GLN A 431 8.77 32.82 34.24
CA GLN A 431 9.22 31.59 34.88
C GLN A 431 8.07 30.59 35.14
N LYS A 432 7.11 30.50 34.21
CA LYS A 432 5.91 29.66 34.31
C LYS A 432 5.73 28.81 33.06
N ALA A 433 5.02 27.68 33.21
CA ALA A 433 4.54 26.92 32.06
C ALA A 433 3.27 27.55 31.49
N SER A 434 3.04 27.40 30.19
CA SER A 434 1.82 27.81 29.49
C SER A 434 1.38 26.69 28.54
N ILE A 435 0.08 26.53 28.36
CA ILE A 435 -0.49 25.53 27.45
C ILE A 435 -1.20 26.25 26.32
N ASN A 436 -0.83 25.93 25.09
CA ASN A 436 -1.56 26.32 23.90
C ASN A 436 -2.79 25.41 23.75
N GLU A 437 -3.97 25.96 24.03
CA GLU A 437 -5.23 25.22 23.97
C GLU A 437 -5.51 24.59 22.60
N ALA A 438 -5.14 25.27 21.51
CA ALA A 438 -5.36 24.76 20.15
C ALA A 438 -4.56 23.47 19.84
N LEU A 439 -3.44 23.26 20.55
CA LEU A 439 -2.61 22.06 20.48
C LEU A 439 -2.99 20.99 21.51
N CYS A 440 -3.74 21.37 22.54
CA CYS A 440 -4.06 20.50 23.65
C CYS A 440 -5.20 19.52 23.25
N LYS A 441 -4.93 18.22 23.34
CA LYS A 441 -5.93 17.17 23.04
C LYS A 441 -6.65 16.61 24.27
N GLY A 442 -6.57 17.30 25.41
CA GLY A 442 -7.31 16.90 26.62
C GLY A 442 -6.96 15.51 27.16
N CYS A 443 -5.71 15.04 27.03
CA CYS A 443 -5.33 13.70 27.50
C CYS A 443 -5.08 13.60 29.02
N GLY A 444 -5.05 14.72 29.74
CA GLY A 444 -4.87 14.78 31.20
C GLY A 444 -3.48 14.39 31.76
N THR A 445 -2.54 13.95 30.92
CA THR A 445 -1.23 13.45 31.39
C THR A 445 -0.42 14.49 32.16
N CYS A 446 -0.40 15.73 31.69
CA CYS A 446 0.31 16.82 32.37
C CYS A 446 -0.39 17.26 33.67
N VAL A 447 -1.72 17.17 33.74
CA VAL A 447 -2.55 17.47 34.92
C VAL A 447 -2.23 16.48 36.03
N ALA A 448 -2.40 15.18 35.76
CA ALA A 448 -2.13 14.12 36.72
C ALA A 448 -0.68 14.08 37.23
N SER A 449 0.26 14.61 36.44
CA SER A 449 1.68 14.64 36.78
C SER A 449 2.16 15.95 37.39
N CYS A 450 1.31 16.98 37.50
CA CYS A 450 1.74 18.29 37.99
C CYS A 450 1.96 18.25 39.51
N PRO A 451 3.19 18.37 40.01
CA PRO A 451 3.47 18.24 41.44
C PRO A 451 2.92 19.40 42.28
N SER A 452 2.62 20.53 41.63
CA SER A 452 2.04 21.71 42.27
C SER A 452 0.52 21.77 42.18
N GLY A 453 -0.13 20.82 41.46
CA GLY A 453 -1.56 20.90 41.16
C GLY A 453 -1.96 22.13 40.32
N SER A 454 -0.99 22.80 39.69
CA SER A 454 -1.23 24.07 38.98
C SER A 454 -1.76 23.91 37.56
N ILE A 455 -1.85 22.68 37.04
CA ILE A 455 -2.43 22.43 35.72
C ILE A 455 -3.78 21.79 35.96
N VAL A 456 -4.82 22.37 35.37
CA VAL A 456 -6.21 21.92 35.50
C VAL A 456 -6.72 21.54 34.11
N GLN A 457 -7.60 20.55 34.03
CA GLN A 457 -8.28 20.19 32.79
C GLN A 457 -9.76 20.51 32.89
N ASN A 458 -10.26 21.28 31.93
CA ASN A 458 -11.68 21.54 31.80
C ASN A 458 -12.47 20.22 31.65
N LEU A 459 -13.63 20.11 32.32
CA LEU A 459 -14.51 18.94 32.35
C LEU A 459 -13.94 17.69 33.05
N PHE A 460 -12.71 17.78 33.58
CA PHE A 460 -12.04 16.72 34.34
C PHE A 460 -11.24 17.34 35.49
N GLU A 461 -11.84 18.28 36.20
CA GLU A 461 -11.20 18.92 37.35
C GLU A 461 -11.06 17.91 38.50
N ASP A 462 -10.01 18.07 39.31
CA ASP A 462 -9.78 17.17 40.46
C ASP A 462 -11.02 17.07 41.35
N GLN A 463 -11.72 18.17 41.59
CA GLN A 463 -12.95 18.18 42.40
C GLN A 463 -14.09 17.38 41.75
N GLU A 464 -14.24 17.43 40.44
CA GLU A 464 -15.24 16.66 39.69
C GLU A 464 -14.93 15.16 39.81
N ILE A 465 -13.67 14.77 39.58
CA ILE A 465 -13.21 13.38 39.69
C ILE A 465 -13.37 12.87 41.13
N PHE A 466 -12.96 13.64 42.15
CA PHE A 466 -13.14 13.24 43.54
C PHE A 466 -14.61 13.12 43.92
N SER A 467 -15.48 14.00 43.41
CA SER A 467 -16.92 13.90 43.63
C SER A 467 -17.52 12.63 43.00
N GLU A 468 -17.05 12.22 41.81
CA GLU A 468 -17.43 10.93 41.21
C GLU A 468 -16.97 9.74 42.06
N ILE A 469 -15.73 9.78 42.57
CA ILE A 469 -15.19 8.74 43.45
C ILE A 469 -16.01 8.66 44.74
N GLU A 470 -16.27 9.79 45.39
CA GLU A 470 -17.10 9.88 46.60
C GLU A 470 -18.51 9.34 46.35
N GLY A 471 -19.11 9.66 45.20
CA GLY A 471 -20.41 9.15 44.79
C GLY A 471 -20.45 7.62 44.67
N VAL A 472 -19.40 7.01 44.13
CA VAL A 472 -19.27 5.53 44.06
C VAL A 472 -19.09 4.94 45.46
N LEU A 473 -18.29 5.58 46.33
CA LEU A 473 -18.01 5.11 47.69
C LEU A 473 -19.19 5.29 48.64
N ALA A 474 -20.07 6.27 48.41
CA ALA A 474 -21.24 6.53 49.25
C ALA A 474 -22.36 5.48 49.08
N VAL A 475 -22.30 4.67 48.02
CA VAL A 475 -23.28 3.60 47.71
C VAL A 475 -22.73 2.20 48.05
N ALA A 476 -21.49 2.11 48.53
CA ALA A 476 -20.87 0.89 49.06
C ALA A 476 -21.02 0.81 50.59
#